data_AF-A0A1J5QIX4-F1
#
_entry.id   AF-A0A1J5QIX4-F1
#
_cell.length_a   1.000
_cell.length_b   1.000
_cell.length_c   1.000
_cell.angle_alpha   90.00
_cell.angle_beta   90.00
_cell.angle_gamma   90.00
#
_symmetry.space_group_name_H-M   'P 1'
#
loop_
_entity.id
_entity.type
_entity.pdbx_description
1 polymer ?
#
loop_
_entity_poly.entity_id
_entity_poly.type
_entity_poly.pdbx_seq_one_letter_code
_entity_poly.pdbx_strand_id
1 'polypeptide(L)'
;MNRVLRLARFSVVCAVFAAAWQLGAAHAAPVLRMFPAGSLQGQAWFGAWPQLQVNCVDYTLGPGVRVLDPAQRALLTGQLPGLRGRIVFQRDAQGNVFRVWFLDPTDPSLRAVPEAPSRCLFGNA
;
A
#
# COMPACT_ATOMS: atom_id res chain seq x y z
N MET A 1 -40.30 -51.69 -19.22
CA MET A 1 -39.14 -50.87 -19.61
C MET A 1 -39.62 -49.47 -19.96
N ASN A 2 -39.12 -48.37 -19.34
CA ASN A 2 -39.18 -46.96 -19.82
C ASN A 2 -38.88 -45.94 -18.70
N ARG A 3 -37.78 -46.09 -17.95
CA ARG A 3 -37.35 -45.08 -16.95
C ARG A 3 -35.90 -44.62 -17.05
N VAL A 4 -35.10 -45.20 -17.94
CA VAL A 4 -33.64 -44.99 -17.96
C VAL A 4 -33.21 -43.83 -18.89
N LEU A 5 -34.06 -43.38 -19.82
CA LEU A 5 -33.66 -42.43 -20.87
C LEU A 5 -33.81 -40.93 -20.56
N ARG A 6 -34.38 -40.52 -19.42
CA ARG A 6 -34.56 -39.10 -19.09
C ARG A 6 -33.42 -38.47 -18.29
N LEU A 7 -32.52 -39.27 -17.72
CA LEU A 7 -31.43 -38.79 -16.86
C LEU A 7 -30.17 -38.34 -17.63
N ALA A 8 -29.99 -38.78 -18.88
CA ALA A 8 -28.77 -38.49 -19.64
C ALA A 8 -28.71 -37.07 -20.23
N ARG A 9 -29.85 -36.38 -20.41
CA ARG A 9 -29.87 -35.02 -21.00
C ARG A 9 -29.66 -33.89 -20.00
N PHE A 10 -29.81 -34.16 -18.71
CA PHE A 10 -29.62 -33.15 -17.64
C PHE A 10 -28.17 -33.06 -17.14
N SER A 11 -27.34 -34.07 -17.41
CA SER A 11 -25.99 -34.16 -16.85
C SER A 11 -24.94 -33.36 -17.64
N VAL A 12 -25.12 -33.18 -18.96
CA VAL A 12 -24.16 -32.45 -19.80
C VAL A 12 -24.28 -30.92 -19.62
N VAL A 13 -25.46 -30.39 -19.31
CA VAL A 13 -25.69 -28.95 -19.16
C VAL A 13 -25.06 -28.39 -17.87
N CYS A 14 -25.06 -29.16 -16.77
CA CYS A 14 -24.43 -28.73 -15.51
C CYS A 14 -22.89 -28.71 -15.59
N ALA A 15 -22.27 -29.62 -16.36
CA ALA A 15 -20.82 -29.67 -16.48
C ALA A 15 -20.24 -28.45 -17.21
N VAL A 16 -20.96 -27.89 -18.19
CA VAL A 16 -20.52 -26.69 -18.93
C VAL A 16 -20.64 -25.42 -18.08
N PHE A 17 -21.65 -25.34 -17.19
CA PHE A 17 -21.82 -24.19 -16.30
C PHE A 17 -20.74 -24.11 -15.21
N ALA A 18 -20.27 -25.26 -14.70
CA ALA A 18 -19.23 -25.30 -13.67
C ALA A 18 -17.84 -24.86 -14.20
N ALA A 19 -17.53 -25.14 -15.47
CA ALA A 19 -16.26 -24.74 -16.08
C ALA A 19 -16.18 -23.21 -16.34
N ALA A 20 -17.31 -22.55 -16.60
CA ALA A 20 -17.36 -21.12 -16.85
C ALA A 20 -17.09 -20.27 -15.58
N TRP A 21 -17.28 -20.83 -14.38
CA TRP A 21 -17.03 -20.12 -13.12
C TRP A 21 -15.55 -20.01 -12.73
N GLN A 22 -14.66 -20.78 -13.38
CA GLN A 22 -13.23 -20.78 -13.04
C GLN A 22 -12.43 -19.67 -13.76
N LEU A 23 -13.02 -19.00 -14.76
CA LEU A 23 -12.35 -17.97 -15.56
C LEU A 23 -12.42 -16.55 -14.94
N GLY A 24 -13.06 -16.39 -13.77
CA GLY A 24 -13.32 -15.10 -13.14
C GLY A 24 -12.28 -14.61 -12.13
N ALA A 25 -11.18 -15.33 -11.89
CA ALA A 25 -10.11 -14.87 -11.01
C ALA A 25 -9.23 -13.82 -11.71
N ALA A 26 -9.80 -12.64 -11.95
CA ALA A 26 -9.04 -11.47 -12.36
C ALA A 26 -8.09 -11.09 -11.22
N HIS A 27 -6.83 -11.52 -11.32
CA HIS A 27 -5.76 -10.97 -10.50
C HIS A 27 -5.60 -9.50 -10.89
N ALA A 28 -5.98 -8.59 -9.99
CA ALA A 28 -5.70 -7.17 -10.15
C ALA A 28 -4.17 -7.01 -10.28
N ALA A 29 -3.71 -6.56 -11.44
CA ALA A 29 -2.30 -6.26 -11.64
C ALA A 29 -1.87 -5.20 -10.62
N PRO A 30 -0.69 -5.33 -9.99
CA PRO A 30 -0.21 -4.33 -9.05
C PRO A 30 -0.07 -3.00 -9.79
N VAL A 31 -0.88 -2.02 -9.40
CA VAL A 31 -0.86 -0.68 -9.98
C VAL A 31 0.44 -0.01 -9.55
N LEU A 32 1.34 0.21 -10.50
CA LEU A 32 2.58 0.95 -10.22
C LEU A 32 2.23 2.42 -9.95
N ARG A 33 2.45 2.88 -8.71
CA ARG A 33 2.20 4.27 -8.34
C ARG A 33 3.39 5.14 -8.71
N MET A 34 3.13 6.26 -9.37
CA MET A 34 4.13 7.29 -9.58
C MET A 34 4.16 8.25 -8.39
N PHE A 35 5.35 8.50 -7.86
CA PHE A 35 5.58 9.51 -6.84
C PHE A 35 6.21 10.75 -7.49
N PRO A 36 5.91 11.97 -7.01
CA PRO A 36 6.52 13.15 -7.60
C PRO A 36 8.03 13.18 -7.32
N ALA A 37 8.77 13.94 -8.14
CA ALA A 37 10.21 14.08 -8.00
C ALA A 37 10.62 14.57 -6.60
N GLY A 38 11.78 14.10 -6.13
CA GLY A 38 12.31 14.43 -4.80
C GLY A 38 11.61 13.72 -3.63
N SER A 39 10.70 12.78 -3.90
CA SER A 39 10.16 11.90 -2.87
C SER A 39 11.25 10.94 -2.37
N LEU A 40 11.19 10.63 -1.08
CA LEU A 40 12.06 9.66 -0.42
C LEU A 40 11.22 8.56 0.20
N GLN A 41 11.80 7.37 0.36
CA GLN A 41 11.15 6.26 1.06
C GLN A 41 11.93 5.86 2.31
N GLY A 42 11.25 5.19 3.24
CA GLY A 42 11.90 4.62 4.41
C GLY A 42 10.88 4.02 5.37
N GLN A 43 11.37 3.42 6.44
CA GLN A 43 10.52 2.99 7.54
C GLN A 43 10.23 4.17 8.45
N ALA A 44 8.96 4.43 8.69
CA ALA A 44 8.50 5.51 9.54
C ALA A 44 7.96 5.03 10.87
N TRP A 45 8.11 5.91 11.87
CA TRP A 45 7.41 5.86 13.14
C TRP A 45 6.87 7.25 13.47
N PHE A 46 5.56 7.34 13.66
CA PHE A 46 4.88 8.57 14.03
C PHE A 46 4.84 8.71 15.56
N GLY A 47 5.44 9.79 16.06
CA GLY A 47 5.49 10.12 17.48
C GLY A 47 4.30 10.97 17.92
N ALA A 48 4.49 11.74 19.00
CA ALA A 48 3.54 12.80 19.34
C ALA A 48 3.61 13.88 18.26
N TRP A 49 2.45 14.31 17.75
CA TRP A 49 2.40 15.35 16.71
C TRP A 49 3.23 16.60 17.11
N PRO A 50 4.07 17.17 16.22
CA PRO A 50 4.30 16.85 14.80
C PRO A 50 5.53 15.97 14.52
N GLN A 51 5.92 15.11 15.46
CA GLN A 51 7.14 14.29 15.35
C GLN A 51 6.95 13.11 14.41
N LEU A 52 7.88 12.95 13.47
CA LEU A 52 8.00 11.80 12.58
C LEU A 52 9.45 11.34 12.59
N GLN A 53 9.69 10.05 12.75
CA GLN A 53 11.01 9.47 12.56
C GLN A 53 10.99 8.61 11.30
N VAL A 54 12.00 8.75 10.43
CA VAL A 54 12.20 7.88 9.27
C VAL A 54 13.63 7.37 9.26
N ASN A 55 13.82 6.05 9.20
CA ASN A 55 15.15 5.42 9.23
C ASN A 55 16.03 5.94 10.40
N CYS A 56 15.44 6.08 11.59
CA CYS A 56 16.06 6.64 12.80
C CYS A 56 16.55 8.10 12.68
N VAL A 57 16.05 8.84 11.69
CA VAL A 57 16.26 10.28 11.52
C VAL A 57 14.97 11.01 11.86
N ASP A 58 15.06 12.04 12.69
CA ASP A 58 13.91 12.85 13.05
C ASP A 58 13.56 13.85 11.94
N TYR A 59 12.27 13.91 11.65
CA TYR A 59 11.62 14.83 10.73
C TYR A 59 10.45 15.51 11.45
N THR A 60 10.02 16.65 10.91
CA THR A 60 8.87 17.39 11.41
C THR A 60 7.77 17.37 10.36
N LEU A 61 6.55 16.98 10.78
CA LEU A 61 5.36 17.08 9.95
C LEU A 61 4.98 18.56 9.80
N GLY A 62 4.89 19.02 8.56
CA GLY A 62 4.52 20.39 8.23
C GLY A 62 3.03 20.67 8.43
N PRO A 63 2.64 21.96 8.49
CA PRO A 63 1.24 22.34 8.56
C PRO A 63 0.49 21.85 7.30
N GLY A 64 -0.70 21.28 7.49
CA GLY A 64 -1.52 20.77 6.39
C GLY A 64 -0.98 19.50 5.72
N VAL A 65 -0.08 18.75 6.39
CA VAL A 65 0.41 17.47 5.88
C VAL A 65 -0.74 16.55 5.47
N ARG A 66 -0.59 15.90 4.32
CA ARG A 66 -1.50 14.83 3.89
C ARG A 66 -0.84 13.49 4.08
N VAL A 67 -1.42 12.65 4.94
CA VAL A 67 -1.01 11.27 5.12
C VAL A 67 -2.05 10.37 4.46
N LEU A 68 -1.62 9.54 3.53
CA LEU A 68 -2.47 8.64 2.77
C LEU A 68 -2.19 7.20 3.16
N ASP A 69 -3.24 6.41 3.37
CA ASP A 69 -3.13 4.97 3.56
C ASP A 69 -2.79 4.24 2.24
N PRO A 70 -2.50 2.92 2.26
CA PRO A 70 -2.25 2.14 1.05
C PRO A 70 -3.40 2.24 0.03
N ALA A 71 -4.65 2.34 0.50
CA ALA A 71 -5.87 2.51 -0.29
C ALA A 71 -6.15 3.97 -0.73
N GLN A 72 -5.19 4.89 -0.55
CA GLN A 72 -5.30 6.32 -0.92
C GLN A 72 -6.36 7.13 -0.16
N ARG A 73 -6.69 6.71 1.05
CA ARG A 73 -7.56 7.45 1.96
C ARG A 73 -6.72 8.32 2.87
N ALA A 74 -7.20 9.53 3.14
CA ALA A 74 -6.54 10.43 4.07
C ALA A 74 -6.68 9.91 5.51
N LEU A 75 -5.56 9.72 6.18
CA LEU A 75 -5.50 9.49 7.62
C LEU A 75 -5.57 10.83 8.35
N LEU A 76 -6.36 10.88 9.42
CA LEU A 76 -6.50 12.07 10.24
C LEU A 76 -5.31 12.21 11.19
N THR A 77 -4.93 13.44 11.53
CA THR A 77 -3.77 13.71 12.41
C THR A 77 -3.86 13.01 13.77
N GLY A 78 -5.07 12.89 14.34
CA GLY A 78 -5.30 12.16 15.59
C GLY A 78 -5.10 10.64 15.50
N GLN A 79 -5.02 10.07 14.29
CA GLN A 79 -4.77 8.64 14.07
C GLN A 79 -3.29 8.31 13.90
N LEU A 80 -2.43 9.33 13.74
CA LEU A 80 -1.02 9.14 13.40
C LEU A 80 -0.16 8.64 14.58
N PRO A 81 -0.29 9.15 15.81
CA PRO A 81 0.62 8.77 16.90
C PRO A 81 0.65 7.25 17.13
N GLY A 82 1.86 6.69 17.15
CA GLY A 82 2.09 5.26 17.32
C GLY A 82 2.10 4.45 16.02
N LEU A 83 1.65 5.00 14.89
CA LEU A 83 1.69 4.30 13.61
C LEU A 83 3.13 4.06 13.15
N ARG A 84 3.35 2.89 12.56
CA ARG A 84 4.63 2.48 11.97
C ARG A 84 4.39 1.81 10.64
N GLY A 85 5.32 1.97 9.72
CA GLY A 85 5.24 1.29 8.43
C GLY A 85 6.17 1.87 7.39
N ARG A 86 6.19 1.20 6.24
CA ARG A 86 6.93 1.67 5.08
C ARG A 86 6.18 2.85 4.46
N ILE A 87 6.88 3.95 4.26
CA ILE A 87 6.31 5.14 3.65
C ILE A 87 7.14 5.64 2.49
N VAL A 88 6.48 6.42 1.63
CA VAL A 88 7.10 7.43 0.77
C VAL A 88 6.67 8.79 1.28
N PHE A 89 7.54 9.79 1.21
CA PHE A 89 7.22 11.13 1.68
C PHE A 89 7.92 12.23 0.86
N GLN A 90 7.39 13.44 0.96
CA GLN A 90 7.97 14.64 0.39
C GLN A 90 8.20 15.72 1.44
N ARG A 91 9.23 16.52 1.21
CA ARG A 91 9.59 17.68 2.04
C ARG A 91 9.36 18.97 1.29
N ASP A 92 8.95 20.00 2.01
CA ASP A 92 8.86 21.37 1.50
C ASP A 92 10.25 22.02 1.44
N ALA A 93 10.31 23.28 1.00
CA ALA A 93 11.56 24.04 0.90
C ALA A 93 12.22 24.29 2.27
N GLN A 94 11.44 24.24 3.35
CA GLN A 94 11.88 24.40 4.73
C GLN A 94 12.33 23.07 5.36
N GLY A 95 12.14 21.95 4.66
CA GLY A 95 12.51 20.61 5.10
C GLY A 95 11.41 19.87 5.88
N ASN A 96 10.23 20.46 6.06
CA ASN A 96 9.12 19.79 6.74
C ASN A 96 8.42 18.81 5.81
N VAL A 97 7.92 17.72 6.38
CA VAL A 97 7.18 16.71 5.62
C VAL A 97 5.75 17.17 5.39
N PHE A 98 5.37 17.40 4.13
CA PHE A 98 4.03 17.90 3.78
C PHE A 98 3.15 16.85 3.06
N ARG A 99 3.73 15.72 2.66
CA ARG A 99 2.98 14.61 2.06
C ARG A 99 3.60 13.27 2.39
N VAL A 100 2.77 12.31 2.77
CA VAL A 100 3.16 10.94 3.13
C VAL A 100 2.19 9.95 2.49
N TRP A 101 2.72 8.86 1.96
CA TRP A 101 1.97 7.69 1.52
C TRP A 101 2.46 6.49 2.32
N PHE A 102 1.55 5.77 2.96
CA PHE A 102 1.82 4.43 3.47
C PHE A 102 1.74 3.43 2.33
N LEU A 103 2.66 2.46 2.38
CA LEU A 103 2.77 1.39 1.40
C LEU A 103 2.93 0.05 2.10
N ASP A 104 2.49 -0.99 1.42
CA ASP A 104 2.90 -2.34 1.76
C ASP A 104 4.42 -2.48 1.54
N PRO A 105 5.16 -3.18 2.42
CA PRO A 105 6.61 -3.34 2.29
C PRO A 105 7.07 -3.98 0.98
N THR A 106 6.17 -4.69 0.29
CA THR A 106 6.42 -5.39 -0.97
C THR A 106 5.98 -4.61 -2.20
N ASP A 107 5.50 -3.37 -2.05
CA ASP A 107 4.99 -2.58 -3.18
C ASP A 107 6.10 -2.34 -4.23
N PRO A 108 5.89 -2.72 -5.51
CA PRO A 108 6.91 -2.58 -6.55
C PRO A 108 7.30 -1.13 -6.83
N SER A 109 6.42 -0.16 -6.50
CA SER A 109 6.64 1.27 -6.70
C SER A 109 7.81 1.80 -5.87
N LEU A 110 8.14 1.12 -4.76
CA LEU A 110 9.27 1.45 -3.90
C LEU A 110 10.62 1.40 -4.64
N ARG A 111 10.76 0.54 -5.66
CA ARG A 111 12.03 0.41 -6.42
C ARG A 111 12.41 1.68 -7.17
N ALA A 112 11.43 2.53 -7.50
CA ALA A 112 11.65 3.77 -8.22
C ALA A 112 11.96 4.97 -7.31
N VAL A 113 11.85 4.82 -5.99
CA VAL A 113 12.01 5.92 -5.02
C VAL A 113 13.35 5.79 -4.30
N PRO A 114 14.17 6.86 -4.19
CA PRO A 114 15.39 6.81 -3.39
C PRO A 114 15.11 6.60 -1.89
N GLU A 115 15.94 5.80 -1.23
CA GLU A 115 15.92 5.64 0.24
C GLU A 115 16.32 6.95 0.94
N ALA A 116 15.61 7.25 2.04
CA ALA A 116 15.97 8.35 2.92
C ALA A 116 17.25 8.03 3.70
N PRO A 117 18.03 9.04 4.12
CA PRO A 117 19.20 8.84 4.97
C PRO A 117 18.86 8.01 6.21
N SER A 118 19.72 7.05 6.53
CA SER A 118 19.59 6.17 7.69
C SER A 118 20.59 6.55 8.77
N ARG A 119 20.14 6.59 10.02
CA ARG A 119 20.99 6.71 11.23
C ARG A 119 20.76 5.58 12.23
N CYS A 120 20.16 4.49 11.77
CA CYS A 120 19.93 3.33 12.60
C CYS A 120 21.27 2.62 12.88
N LEU A 121 21.50 2.24 14.15
CA LEU A 121 22.72 1.52 14.54
C LEU A 121 22.83 0.14 13.88
N PHE A 122 21.70 -0.49 13.58
CA PHE A 122 21.60 -1.79 12.93
C PHE A 122 20.59 -1.74 11.78
N GLY A 123 21.07 -1.78 10.54
CA GLY A 123 20.23 -1.91 9.34
C GLY A 123 19.20 -0.79 9.14
N ASN A 124 18.21 -1.04 8.28
CA ASN A 124 17.05 -0.17 8.13
C ASN A 124 16.00 -0.63 9.15
N ALA A 125 15.59 0.26 10.08
CA ALA A 125 14.58 -0.03 11.11
C ALA A 125 13.21 -0.38 10.53
#